data_AF-C7NS21-F1
#
_entry.id   AF-C7NS21-F1
#
_cell.length_a   1.000
_cell.length_b   1.000
_cell.length_c   1.000
_cell.angle_alpha   90.00
_cell.angle_beta   90.00
_cell.angle_gamma   90.00
#
_symmetry.space_group_name_H-M   'P 1'
#
loop_
_entity.id
_entity.type
_entity.pdbx_description
1 polymer ?
#
loop_
_entity_poly.entity_id
_entity_poly.type
_entity_poly.pdbx_seq_one_letter_code
_entity_poly.pdbx_strand_id
1 'polypeptide(L)'
;MECPRCGGDLTTFALGGEKATAVVCESCGFSGVPASHRYEGGEPESWDRAMERFESENLSAERTCLIGREAGVRIPFDEPDAETKPGIDIDDFEATVTVAASLDAGAEDES
;
A
#
# COMPACT_ATOMS: atom_id res chain seq x y z
N MET A 1 -5.05 -16.85 24.30
CA MET A 1 -3.80 -16.27 23.76
C MET A 1 -4.09 -14.79 23.62
N GLU A 2 -3.25 -13.91 24.16
CA GLU A 2 -3.57 -12.47 24.24
C GLU A 2 -3.12 -11.72 22.99
N CYS A 3 -3.95 -10.76 22.54
CA CYS A 3 -3.65 -9.92 21.39
C CYS A 3 -2.52 -8.94 21.71
N PRO A 4 -1.43 -8.90 20.92
CA PRO A 4 -0.30 -8.00 21.19
C PRO A 4 -0.62 -6.52 20.97
N ARG A 5 -1.77 -6.19 20.37
CA ARG A 5 -2.20 -4.79 20.16
C ARG A 5 -3.07 -4.23 21.27
N CYS A 6 -3.99 -5.03 21.81
CA CYS A 6 -4.99 -4.53 22.77
C CYS A 6 -5.15 -5.38 24.03
N GLY A 7 -4.43 -6.49 24.16
CA GLY A 7 -4.57 -7.44 25.27
C GLY A 7 -5.85 -8.27 25.25
N GLY A 8 -6.71 -8.11 24.24
CA GLY A 8 -7.95 -8.89 24.11
C GLY A 8 -7.71 -10.35 23.71
N ASP A 9 -8.78 -11.14 23.73
CA ASP A 9 -8.72 -12.55 23.32
C ASP A 9 -8.51 -12.73 21.81
N LEU A 10 -7.77 -13.78 21.46
CA LEU A 10 -7.54 -14.21 20.08
C LEU A 10 -8.37 -15.44 19.73
N THR A 11 -9.01 -15.39 18.56
CA THR A 11 -9.80 -16.47 17.95
C THR A 11 -9.00 -17.13 16.82
N THR A 12 -9.02 -18.47 16.74
CA THR A 12 -8.31 -19.22 15.69
C THR A 12 -9.30 -19.80 14.68
N PHE A 13 -9.06 -19.56 13.39
CA PHE A 13 -9.84 -20.09 12.27
C PHE A 13 -9.00 -21.07 11.44
N ALA A 14 -9.63 -22.13 10.91
CA ALA A 14 -9.01 -23.02 9.94
C ALA A 14 -9.30 -22.52 8.50
N LEU A 15 -8.25 -22.39 7.68
CA LEU A 15 -8.33 -21.94 6.29
C LEU A 15 -7.92 -23.09 5.36
N GLY A 16 -8.85 -23.58 4.52
CA GLY A 16 -8.49 -24.47 3.40
C GLY A 16 -7.86 -25.83 3.75
N GLY A 17 -8.08 -26.36 4.96
CA GLY A 17 -7.59 -27.68 5.40
C GLY A 17 -6.85 -27.64 6.74
N GLU A 18 -6.33 -28.80 7.18
CA GLU A 18 -5.77 -28.99 8.53
C GLU A 18 -4.48 -28.20 8.82
N LYS A 19 -3.80 -27.68 7.78
CA LYS A 19 -2.44 -27.11 7.90
C LYS A 19 -2.38 -25.59 7.92
N ALA A 20 -3.44 -24.88 7.52
CA ALA A 20 -3.45 -23.43 7.52
C ALA A 20 -4.45 -22.93 8.57
N THR A 21 -3.92 -22.26 9.59
CA THR A 21 -4.71 -21.62 10.64
C THR A 21 -4.41 -20.13 10.66
N ALA A 22 -5.43 -19.32 10.88
CA ALA A 22 -5.31 -17.88 11.07
C ALA A 22 -5.75 -17.51 12.48
N VAL A 23 -5.03 -16.60 13.11
CA VAL A 23 -5.33 -16.10 14.46
C VAL A 23 -5.77 -14.66 14.33
N VAL A 24 -6.95 -14.32 14.83
CA VAL A 24 -7.58 -12.99 14.67
C VAL A 24 -8.05 -12.47 16.02
N CYS A 25 -7.85 -11.18 16.28
CA CYS A 25 -8.50 -10.46 17.35
C CYS A 25 -9.73 -9.73 16.81
N GLU A 26 -10.91 -10.13 17.24
CA GLU A 26 -12.18 -9.51 16.81
C GLU A 26 -12.38 -8.11 17.42
N SER A 27 -11.68 -7.78 18.50
CA SER A 27 -11.81 -6.48 19.18
C SER A 27 -11.07 -5.34 18.47
N CYS A 28 -9.93 -5.62 17.81
CA CYS A 28 -9.11 -4.58 17.17
C CYS A 28 -8.69 -4.90 15.73
N GLY A 29 -9.12 -6.04 15.18
CA GLY A 29 -8.80 -6.44 13.81
C GLY A 29 -7.36 -6.93 13.61
N PHE A 30 -6.60 -7.20 14.67
CA PHE A 30 -5.28 -7.83 14.53
C PHE A 30 -5.42 -9.21 13.89
N SER A 31 -4.61 -9.51 12.88
CA SER A 31 -4.50 -10.83 12.26
C SER A 31 -3.05 -11.29 12.28
N GLY A 32 -2.79 -12.41 12.95
CA GLY A 32 -1.47 -13.01 13.12
C GLY A 32 -1.01 -13.83 11.91
N VAL A 33 -1.45 -13.46 10.70
CA VAL A 33 -1.00 -14.10 9.46
C VAL A 33 0.40 -13.57 9.14
N PRO A 34 1.44 -14.42 9.05
CA PRO A 34 2.75 -13.99 8.62
C PRO A 34 2.67 -13.55 7.16
N ALA A 35 2.69 -12.24 6.91
CA ALA A 35 2.87 -11.69 5.57
C ALA A 35 4.37 -11.61 5.29
N SER A 36 4.87 -12.41 4.35
CA SER A 36 6.21 -12.18 3.83
C SER A 36 6.16 -10.99 2.87
N HIS A 37 6.87 -9.91 3.21
CA HIS A 37 7.10 -8.80 2.26
C HIS A 37 8.21 -9.15 1.26
N ARG A 38 8.73 -10.38 1.32
CA ARG A 38 9.72 -10.88 0.38
C ARG A 38 8.98 -11.57 -0.74
N TYR A 39 9.27 -11.19 -1.96
CA TYR A 39 8.76 -11.87 -3.13
C TYR A 39 9.28 -13.33 -3.15
N GLU A 40 8.36 -14.30 -3.16
CA GLU A 40 8.65 -15.72 -2.99
C GLU A 40 8.73 -16.53 -4.29
N GLY A 41 8.54 -15.93 -5.47
CA GLY A 41 8.79 -16.67 -6.71
C GLY A 41 8.43 -15.97 -8.02
N GLY A 42 9.26 -16.20 -9.03
CA GLY A 42 9.10 -15.72 -10.42
C GLY A 42 10.17 -14.74 -10.86
N GLU A 43 10.13 -14.36 -12.14
CA GLU A 43 10.74 -13.10 -12.58
C GLU A 43 9.76 -11.96 -12.27
N PRO A 44 10.22 -10.84 -11.67
CA PRO A 44 9.36 -9.70 -11.42
C PRO A 44 8.79 -9.20 -12.75
N GLU A 45 7.47 -8.99 -12.81
CA GLU A 45 6.86 -8.38 -13.98
C GLU A 45 7.26 -6.90 -14.10
N SER A 46 7.45 -6.41 -15.32
CA SER A 46 7.63 -4.98 -15.55
C SER A 46 6.31 -4.25 -15.32
N TRP A 47 6.40 -2.97 -14.93
CA TRP A 47 5.23 -2.10 -14.79
C TRP A 47 4.44 -1.98 -16.08
N ASP A 48 5.11 -1.86 -17.23
CA ASP A 48 4.45 -1.82 -18.54
C ASP A 48 3.59 -3.06 -18.77
N ARG A 49 4.15 -4.25 -18.51
CA ARG A 49 3.42 -5.52 -18.65
C ARG A 49 2.24 -5.62 -17.69
N ALA A 50 2.38 -5.12 -16.47
CA ALA A 50 1.31 -5.10 -15.48
C ALA A 50 0.15 -4.19 -15.91
N MET A 51 0.46 -3.00 -16.45
CA MET A 51 -0.53 -2.04 -16.96
C MET A 51 -1.23 -2.57 -18.22
N GLU A 52 -0.48 -3.12 -19.18
CA GLU A 52 -1.04 -3.76 -20.38
C GLU A 52 -2.06 -4.86 -20.02
N ARG A 53 -1.75 -5.70 -19.03
CA ARG A 53 -2.69 -6.72 -18.53
C ARG A 53 -3.94 -6.10 -17.92
N PHE A 54 -3.77 -5.09 -17.06
CA PHE A 54 -4.88 -4.40 -16.42
C PHE A 54 -5.83 -3.76 -17.43
N GLU A 55 -5.30 -3.15 -18.48
CA GLU A 55 -6.09 -2.53 -19.55
C GLU A 55 -6.69 -3.55 -20.52
N SER A 56 -5.97 -4.64 -20.79
CA SER A 56 -6.44 -5.74 -21.65
C SER A 56 -7.58 -6.52 -21.01
N GLU A 57 -7.58 -6.66 -19.69
CA GLU A 57 -8.75 -7.11 -18.95
C GLU A 57 -9.77 -5.96 -19.07
N ASN A 58 -10.68 -6.06 -20.03
CA ASN A 58 -11.74 -5.07 -20.27
C ASN A 58 -12.75 -5.09 -19.11
N LEU A 59 -12.29 -4.66 -17.94
CA LEU A 59 -13.02 -4.62 -16.69
C LEU A 59 -14.09 -3.54 -16.88
N SER A 60 -15.36 -3.96 -16.82
CA SER A 60 -16.45 -3.00 -16.90
C SER A 60 -16.29 -1.97 -15.78
N ALA A 61 -16.64 -0.71 -16.05
CA ALA A 61 -16.63 0.34 -15.04
C ALA A 61 -17.40 -0.06 -13.76
N GLU A 62 -18.42 -0.92 -13.91
CA GLU A 62 -19.19 -1.50 -12.82
C GLU A 62 -18.35 -2.40 -11.88
N ARG A 63 -17.35 -3.15 -12.39
CA ARG A 63 -16.45 -3.96 -11.54
C ARG A 63 -15.42 -3.11 -10.81
N THR A 64 -14.90 -2.05 -11.44
CA THR A 64 -13.90 -1.16 -10.82
C THR A 64 -14.51 -0.26 -9.75
N CYS A 65 -15.76 0.16 -9.91
CA CYS A 65 -16.51 0.90 -8.89
C CYS A 65 -16.80 0.09 -7.61
N LEU A 66 -16.75 -1.24 -7.66
CA LEU A 66 -16.94 -2.11 -6.50
C LEU A 66 -15.68 -2.25 -5.64
N ILE A 67 -14.50 -1.88 -6.16
CA ILE A 67 -13.28 -1.67 -5.36
C ILE A 67 -13.29 -0.23 -4.81
N GLY A 68 -14.50 0.28 -4.56
CA GLY A 68 -14.75 1.62 -4.08
C GLY A 68 -14.03 1.80 -2.77
N ARG A 69 -13.04 2.70 -2.80
CA ARG A 69 -12.65 3.55 -1.68
C ARG A 69 -13.85 3.69 -0.74
N GLU A 70 -13.77 3.07 0.43
CA GLU A 70 -14.73 3.32 1.50
C GLU A 70 -14.86 4.83 1.68
N ALA A 71 -16.06 5.31 2.07
CA ALA A 71 -16.32 6.73 2.26
C ALA A 71 -15.15 7.35 3.04
N GLY A 72 -14.38 8.24 2.39
CA GLY A 72 -13.05 8.60 2.85
C GLY A 72 -13.04 8.94 4.34
N VAL A 73 -12.11 8.33 5.08
CA VAL A 73 -11.92 8.61 6.51
C VAL A 73 -11.67 10.10 6.67
N ARG A 74 -12.56 10.77 7.40
CA ARG A 74 -12.33 12.16 7.81
C ARG A 74 -11.30 12.13 8.93
N ILE A 75 -10.10 12.63 8.65
CA ILE A 75 -9.12 12.91 9.70
C ILE A 75 -9.70 14.04 10.55
N PRO A 76 -9.91 13.83 11.87
CA PRO A 76 -10.25 14.92 12.77
C PRO A 76 -9.15 15.98 12.66
N PHE A 77 -9.53 17.21 12.36
CA PHE A 77 -8.62 18.33 12.54
C PHE A 77 -8.50 18.53 14.04
N ASP A 78 -7.40 18.07 14.64
CA ASP A 78 -7.01 18.60 15.95
C ASP A 78 -6.81 20.10 15.76
N GLU A 79 -7.45 20.91 16.62
CA GLU A 79 -7.14 22.34 16.65
C GLU A 79 -5.64 22.48 16.87
N PRO A 80 -4.95 23.32 16.09
CA PRO A 80 -3.50 23.42 16.20
C PRO A 80 -3.14 23.81 17.63
N ASP A 81 -2.50 22.89 18.34
CA ASP A 81 -1.80 23.23 19.58
C ASP A 81 -0.81 24.35 19.25
N ALA A 82 -0.74 25.36 20.10
CA ALA A 82 0.09 26.56 19.88
C ALA A 82 1.58 26.24 19.72
N GLU A 83 2.00 25.03 20.10
CA GLU A 83 3.34 24.47 19.95
C GLU A 83 3.59 23.80 18.59
N THR A 84 2.54 23.46 17.83
CA THR A 84 2.66 22.83 16.51
C THR A 84 2.85 23.89 15.44
N LYS A 85 4.08 24.06 14.96
CA LYS A 85 4.35 24.91 13.79
C LYS A 85 3.49 24.43 12.62
N PRO A 86 2.80 25.33 11.89
CA PRO A 86 2.02 24.95 10.72
C PRO A 86 2.92 24.21 9.74
N GLY A 87 2.32 23.18 9.13
CA GLY A 87 2.97 22.22 8.26
C GLY A 87 3.79 22.88 7.16
N ILE A 88 4.79 22.12 6.73
CA ILE A 88 5.71 22.36 5.62
C ILE A 88 5.07 23.27 4.55
N ASP A 89 5.70 24.42 4.34
CA ASP A 89 5.35 25.34 3.27
C ASP A 89 5.67 24.66 1.93
N ILE A 90 4.64 24.42 1.12
CA ILE A 90 4.78 23.70 -0.16
C ILE A 90 5.61 24.55 -1.14
N ASP A 91 5.57 25.88 -1.02
CA ASP A 91 6.38 26.81 -1.81
C ASP A 91 7.88 26.76 -1.45
N ASP A 92 8.26 26.18 -0.30
CA ASP A 92 9.66 25.93 0.10
C ASP A 92 10.25 24.67 -0.58
N PHE A 93 9.39 23.80 -1.16
CA PHE A 93 9.79 22.52 -1.74
C PHE A 93 10.17 22.57 -3.23
N GLU A 94 9.97 23.70 -3.91
CA GLU A 94 10.26 23.85 -5.35
C GLU A 94 11.77 23.76 -5.69
N ALA A 95 12.65 23.77 -4.69
CA ALA A 95 14.09 23.80 -4.92
C ALA A 95 14.76 22.44 -5.14
N THR A 96 14.17 21.29 -4.77
CA THR A 96 14.92 20.01 -4.82
C THR A 96 14.09 18.76 -5.10
N VAL A 97 13.45 18.64 -6.26
CA VAL A 97 13.21 17.31 -6.87
C VAL A 97 13.29 17.39 -8.40
N THR A 98 14.52 17.35 -8.95
CA THR A 98 14.74 17.07 -10.38
C THR A 98 15.01 15.57 -10.56
N VAL A 99 13.96 14.78 -10.80
CA VAL A 99 14.07 13.40 -11.30
C VAL A 99 14.01 13.42 -12.84
N ALA A 100 14.91 14.19 -13.47
CA ALA A 100 15.02 14.22 -14.92
C ALA A 100 16.37 14.82 -15.35
N ALA A 101 17.46 14.08 -15.11
CA ALA A 101 18.75 14.38 -15.76
C ALA A 101 19.66 13.15 -15.91
N SER A 102 19.17 11.92 -15.67
CA SER A 102 20.05 10.73 -15.68
C SER A 102 19.80 9.76 -16.83
N LEU A 103 19.04 10.15 -17.87
CA LEU A 103 18.75 9.28 -19.01
C LEU A 103 19.12 9.86 -20.39
N ASP A 104 19.66 11.08 -20.47
CA ASP A 104 19.96 11.73 -21.76
C ASP A 104 21.40 12.26 -21.79
N ALA A 105 22.37 11.33 -21.72
CA ALA A 105 23.75 11.59 -22.09
C ALA A 105 24.49 10.26 -22.31
N GLY A 106 24.41 9.72 -23.52
CA GLY A 106 25.37 8.72 -23.98
C GLY A 106 24.80 7.63 -24.88
N ALA A 107 24.56 7.96 -26.15
CA ALA A 107 25.05 7.19 -27.31
C ALA A 107 24.44 7.72 -28.61
N GLU A 108 24.88 8.90 -29.04
CA GLU A 108 24.87 9.26 -30.46
C GLU A 108 26.34 9.37 -30.91
N ASP A 109 26.67 8.56 -31.92
CA ASP A 109 27.81 8.68 -32.84
C ASP A 109 29.23 8.34 -32.36
N GLU A 110 29.75 7.19 -32.80
CA GLU A 110 31.12 7.11 -33.31
C GLU A 110 31.11 6.25 -34.60
N SER A 111 31.82 6.77 -35.61
CA SER A 111 31.76 6.46 -37.04
C SER A 111 32.31 5.10 -37.48
#